data_AF-R7UT40-F1
#
_entry.id   AF-R7UT40-F1
#
_cell.length_a   1.000
_cell.length_b   1.000
_cell.length_c   1.000
_cell.angle_alpha   90.00
_cell.angle_beta   90.00
_cell.angle_gamma   90.00
#
_symmetry.space_group_name_H-M   'P 1'
#
loop_
_entity.id
_entity.type
_entity.pdbx_description
1 polymer ?
#
loop_
_entity_poly.entity_id
_entity_poly.type
_entity_poly.pdbx_seq_one_letter_code
_entity_poly.pdbx_strand_id
1 'polypeptide(L)'
;MTKVLFLFLCFMRGLIGVNTFCQCIGYEPLIINASDSQLSASSVYDSGFEALSSKWTELGWAAAENRKTNSWIEVDLLENRLVGGIVTWGRRHGTKQCVETFKIEYRIEGSSDWTKYTNTSGSLLTFVGNKETYQPALNDFAESILARYIRLYPLSWEIWPSMRWEVLGCAKYIQSSANRYLHQEAEACGVTSEKCIHVMNNRILLNYKGLLTPFNATNLVLSGKSLPCNNKSMTIGIEIGMIGCAVEYNMCEMNDANGDGKCHVLCELKDWQVGQPFNLLLLITGDSDMELCAVEIDLRPWKPGRSVIGDWDSFLRKIAIND
;
A
#
# COMPACT_ATOMS: atom_id res chain seq x y z
N MET A 1 -12.88 -63.65 -25.48
CA MET A 1 -13.33 -62.53 -24.62
C MET A 1 -12.09 -61.92 -23.97
N THR A 2 -11.54 -60.90 -24.60
CA THR A 2 -10.29 -60.25 -24.18
C THR A 2 -10.67 -58.86 -23.69
N LYS A 3 -10.64 -58.64 -22.37
CA LYS A 3 -10.92 -57.32 -21.78
C LYS A 3 -9.68 -56.44 -21.99
N VAL A 4 -9.78 -55.45 -22.86
CA VAL A 4 -8.78 -54.39 -23.02
C VAL A 4 -9.03 -53.36 -21.92
N LEU A 5 -8.08 -53.22 -21.00
CA LEU A 5 -8.10 -52.24 -19.93
C LEU A 5 -7.45 -50.94 -20.45
N PHE A 6 -8.24 -49.92 -20.74
CA PHE A 6 -7.73 -48.58 -21.06
C PHE A 6 -7.39 -47.84 -19.75
N LEU A 7 -6.09 -47.72 -19.44
CA LEU A 7 -5.61 -46.78 -18.42
C LEU A 7 -5.65 -45.36 -19.01
N PHE A 8 -6.61 -44.55 -18.58
CA PHE A 8 -6.55 -43.10 -18.77
C PHE A 8 -5.52 -42.53 -17.77
N LEU A 9 -4.32 -42.25 -18.26
CA LEU A 9 -3.36 -41.40 -17.54
C LEU A 9 -3.88 -39.96 -17.58
N CYS A 10 -4.68 -39.59 -16.58
CA CYS A 10 -4.94 -38.19 -16.26
C CYS A 10 -3.61 -37.55 -15.82
N PHE A 11 -2.90 -36.92 -16.75
CA PHE A 11 -1.93 -35.89 -16.40
C PHE A 11 -2.74 -34.72 -15.81
N MET A 12 -2.98 -34.78 -14.50
CA MET A 12 -3.21 -33.58 -13.73
C MET A 12 -1.95 -32.76 -13.91
N ARG A 13 -1.98 -31.79 -14.83
CA ARG A 13 -1.02 -30.69 -14.83
C ARG A 13 -1.19 -30.03 -13.47
N GLY A 14 -0.37 -30.46 -12.51
CA GLY A 14 -0.19 -29.74 -11.28
C GLY A 14 0.12 -28.31 -11.68
N LEU A 15 -0.80 -27.42 -11.32
CA LEU A 15 -0.48 -26.00 -11.24
C LEU A 15 0.78 -25.94 -10.40
N ILE A 16 1.91 -25.62 -11.04
CA ILE A 16 3.11 -25.21 -10.33
C ILE A 16 2.63 -23.97 -9.56
N GLY A 17 2.33 -24.17 -8.28
CA GLY A 17 2.03 -23.10 -7.36
C GLY A 17 3.27 -22.22 -7.32
N VAL A 18 3.26 -21.14 -8.09
CA VAL A 18 4.14 -20.02 -7.84
C VAL A 18 3.73 -19.51 -6.47
N ASN A 19 4.49 -19.89 -5.44
CA ASN A 19 4.49 -19.17 -4.17
C ASN A 19 4.95 -17.75 -4.49
N THR A 20 4.02 -16.87 -4.80
CA THR A 20 4.27 -15.45 -4.89
C THR A 20 4.47 -14.95 -3.47
N PHE A 21 5.70 -15.00 -2.97
CA PHE A 21 6.07 -14.21 -1.80
C PHE A 21 6.04 -12.74 -2.23
N CYS A 22 5.15 -11.96 -1.61
CA CYS A 22 5.17 -10.51 -1.72
C CYS A 22 6.44 -10.01 -1.03
N GLN A 23 7.50 -9.75 -1.79
CA GLN A 23 8.65 -9.06 -1.24
C GLN A 23 8.35 -7.56 -1.22
N CYS A 24 8.31 -6.96 -0.03
CA CYS A 24 8.12 -5.52 0.10
C CYS A 24 9.42 -4.81 -0.29
N ILE A 25 9.38 -4.10 -1.41
CA ILE A 25 10.55 -3.41 -2.00
C ILE A 25 10.70 -2.00 -1.41
N GLY A 26 9.73 -1.55 -0.61
CA GLY A 26 9.79 -0.30 0.14
C GLY A 26 8.60 -0.16 1.08
N TYR A 27 8.62 0.92 1.86
CA TYR A 27 7.58 1.22 2.84
C TYR A 27 6.91 2.56 2.60
N GLU A 28 5.61 2.62 2.86
CA GLU A 28 4.85 3.85 2.99
C GLU A 28 4.22 3.94 4.38
N PRO A 29 4.17 5.14 5.00
CA PRO A 29 3.50 5.31 6.28
C PRO A 29 1.99 5.26 6.12
N LEU A 30 1.30 4.47 6.94
CA LEU A 30 -0.14 4.29 6.86
C LEU A 30 -0.93 5.15 7.86
N ILE A 31 -0.34 5.55 8.98
CA ILE A 31 -1.06 6.18 10.10
C ILE A 31 -0.54 7.57 10.46
N ILE A 32 0.37 8.12 9.67
CA ILE A 32 0.93 9.47 9.86
C ILE A 32 -0.13 10.59 9.83
N ASN A 33 -1.24 10.39 9.13
CA ASN A 33 -2.41 11.30 9.10
C ASN A 33 -3.66 10.64 9.68
N ALA A 34 -3.51 9.62 10.53
CA ALA A 34 -4.66 8.96 11.13
C ALA A 34 -5.49 9.96 11.95
N SER A 35 -6.81 9.92 11.72
CA SER A 35 -7.78 10.67 12.50
C SER A 35 -8.06 10.00 13.84
N ASP A 36 -8.66 10.72 14.78
CA ASP A 36 -8.99 10.21 16.12
C ASP A 36 -9.84 8.93 16.07
N SER A 37 -10.82 8.87 15.17
CA SER A 37 -11.71 7.71 15.02
C SER A 37 -10.99 6.44 14.55
N GLN A 38 -9.78 6.56 13.99
CA GLN A 38 -8.97 5.43 13.58
C GLN A 38 -8.10 4.88 14.70
N LEU A 39 -7.87 5.62 15.78
CA LEU A 39 -6.93 5.26 16.84
C LEU A 39 -7.67 4.99 18.15
N SER A 40 -7.34 3.88 18.81
CA SER A 40 -7.90 3.56 20.11
C SER A 40 -6.87 2.90 21.01
N ALA A 41 -7.14 2.88 22.31
CA ALA A 41 -6.27 2.23 23.28
C ALA A 41 -7.09 1.57 24.39
N SER A 42 -6.48 0.59 25.06
CA SER A 42 -7.10 -0.11 26.19
C SER A 42 -7.41 0.80 27.37
N SER A 43 -6.56 1.81 27.56
CA SER A 43 -6.58 2.75 28.67
C SER A 43 -5.60 3.89 28.38
N VAL A 44 -5.78 5.00 29.10
CA VAL A 44 -4.96 6.21 28.94
C VAL A 44 -4.55 6.72 30.33
N TYR A 45 -3.32 7.22 30.47
CA TYR A 45 -2.83 7.80 31.72
C TYR A 45 -3.60 9.06 32.13
N ASP A 46 -3.76 10.00 31.20
CA ASP A 46 -4.60 11.19 31.32
C ASP A 46 -4.96 11.71 29.90
N SER A 47 -5.59 12.89 29.83
CA SER A 47 -6.05 13.53 28.60
C SER A 47 -4.95 14.17 27.73
N GLY A 48 -3.67 13.90 28.01
CA GLY A 48 -2.53 14.27 27.17
C GLY A 48 -1.84 13.06 26.54
N PHE A 49 -2.29 11.84 26.89
CA PHE A 49 -1.66 10.58 26.50
C PHE A 49 -2.64 9.62 25.79
N GLU A 50 -3.65 10.14 25.09
CA GLU A 50 -4.57 9.35 24.28
C GLU A 50 -3.88 8.66 23.10
N ALA A 51 -4.62 7.77 22.43
CA ALA A 51 -4.11 7.06 21.26
C ALA A 51 -3.69 8.03 20.14
N LEU A 52 -4.44 9.12 19.92
CA LEU A 52 -4.11 10.16 18.95
C LEU A 52 -2.81 10.91 19.31
N SER A 53 -2.51 11.07 20.60
CA SER A 53 -1.26 11.67 21.09
C SER A 53 -0.02 10.90 20.65
N SER A 54 -0.16 9.61 20.30
CA SER A 54 0.92 8.84 19.66
C SER A 54 1.38 9.40 18.31
N LYS A 55 0.58 10.24 17.64
CA LYS A 55 0.86 10.84 16.32
C LYS A 55 1.16 12.33 16.38
N TRP A 56 0.39 13.08 17.17
CA TRP A 56 0.38 14.55 17.11
C TRP A 56 1.13 15.23 18.24
N THR A 57 1.56 14.46 19.26
CA THR A 57 2.29 15.02 20.39
C THR A 57 3.63 14.34 20.56
N GLU A 58 4.55 15.05 21.19
CA GLU A 58 5.86 14.53 21.57
C GLU A 58 5.80 13.57 22.77
N LEU A 59 4.66 13.56 23.47
CA LEU A 59 4.41 12.74 24.64
C LEU A 59 4.13 11.29 24.26
N GLY A 60 3.36 11.09 23.19
CA GLY A 60 2.87 9.79 22.77
C GLY A 60 1.64 9.31 23.55
N TRP A 61 1.21 8.10 23.26
CA TRP A 61 0.23 7.40 24.10
C TRP A 61 0.91 6.84 25.34
N ALA A 62 0.21 6.78 26.46
CA ALA A 62 0.64 6.12 27.68
C ALA A 62 -0.52 5.36 28.32
N ALA A 63 -0.29 4.11 28.72
CA ALA A 63 -1.33 3.32 29.38
C ALA A 63 -1.67 3.87 30.77
N ALA A 64 -2.88 3.60 31.27
CA ALA A 64 -3.31 4.07 32.60
C ALA A 64 -2.48 3.50 33.76
N GLU A 65 -1.87 2.33 33.60
CA GLU A 65 -1.17 1.61 34.66
C GLU A 65 0.18 1.08 34.17
N ASN A 66 1.22 1.18 35.01
CA ASN A 66 2.58 0.75 34.67
C ASN A 66 2.98 -0.64 35.18
N ARG A 67 2.02 -1.46 35.61
CA ARG A 67 2.23 -2.87 36.02
C ARG A 67 1.41 -3.86 35.19
N LYS A 68 0.61 -3.34 34.26
CA LYS A 68 -0.37 -4.10 33.49
C LYS A 68 0.17 -4.44 32.11
N THR A 69 0.40 -5.73 31.86
CA THR A 69 1.03 -6.26 30.62
C THR A 69 0.04 -6.60 29.50
N ASN A 70 -1.25 -6.31 29.67
CA ASN A 70 -2.29 -6.48 28.65
C ASN A 70 -2.88 -5.14 28.17
N SER A 71 -2.19 -4.04 28.43
CA SER A 71 -2.49 -2.75 27.81
C SER A 71 -2.22 -2.84 26.30
N TRP A 72 -2.92 -2.03 25.50
CA TRP A 72 -2.73 -2.01 24.05
C TRP A 72 -3.07 -0.66 23.43
N ILE A 73 -2.49 -0.40 22.26
CA ILE A 73 -2.88 0.65 21.32
C ILE A 73 -3.20 0.02 19.96
N GLU A 74 -4.20 0.55 19.27
CA GLU A 74 -4.78 -0.02 18.06
C GLU A 74 -5.02 1.06 17.00
N VAL A 75 -4.94 0.65 15.73
CA VAL A 75 -5.39 1.45 14.60
C VAL A 75 -6.34 0.67 13.68
N ASP A 76 -7.38 1.34 13.19
CA ASP A 76 -8.19 0.95 12.03
C ASP A 76 -7.65 1.67 10.77
N LEU A 77 -7.08 0.90 9.85
CA LEU A 77 -6.57 1.37 8.56
C LEU A 77 -7.67 1.67 7.54
N LEU A 78 -8.94 1.52 7.91
CA LEU A 78 -10.16 1.71 7.13
C LEU A 78 -10.40 0.64 6.05
N GLU A 79 -9.34 0.05 5.50
CA GLU A 79 -9.39 -1.08 4.58
C GLU A 79 -8.20 -2.03 4.78
N ASN A 80 -8.26 -3.22 4.18
CA ASN A 80 -7.16 -4.16 4.25
C ASN A 80 -5.92 -3.61 3.53
N ARG A 81 -4.80 -3.54 4.26
CA ARG A 81 -3.49 -3.11 3.76
C ARG A 81 -2.48 -4.24 3.92
N LEU A 82 -1.55 -4.34 2.98
CA LEU A 82 -0.37 -5.19 3.17
C LEU A 82 0.64 -4.43 4.04
N VAL A 83 0.89 -4.93 5.24
CA VAL A 83 1.74 -4.30 6.26
C VAL A 83 3.05 -5.07 6.32
N GLY A 84 4.15 -4.34 6.15
CA GLY A 84 5.49 -4.93 6.14
C GLY A 84 6.35 -4.55 7.34
N GLY A 85 5.89 -3.67 8.23
CA GLY A 85 6.63 -3.36 9.45
C GLY A 85 5.98 -2.33 10.34
N ILE A 86 6.62 -2.08 11.48
CA ILE A 86 6.24 -1.07 12.47
C ILE A 86 7.48 -0.26 12.84
N VAL A 87 7.31 1.04 13.07
CA VAL A 87 8.34 1.85 13.73
C VAL A 87 7.79 2.35 15.06
N THR A 88 8.59 2.32 16.12
CA THR A 88 8.22 2.86 17.44
C THR A 88 9.23 3.88 17.96
N TRP A 89 8.75 4.81 18.78
CA TRP A 89 9.55 5.74 19.59
C TRP A 89 9.03 5.76 21.02
N GLY A 90 9.89 6.14 21.95
CA GLY A 90 9.45 6.56 23.27
C GLY A 90 8.90 7.99 23.29
N ARG A 91 8.55 8.43 24.50
CA ARG A 91 8.21 9.82 24.81
C ARG A 91 9.41 10.73 24.56
N ARG A 92 9.32 11.72 23.67
CA ARG A 92 10.48 12.51 23.21
C ARG A 92 11.16 13.31 24.33
N HIS A 93 10.36 13.96 25.19
CA HIS A 93 10.83 14.87 26.23
C HIS A 93 10.41 14.45 27.64
N GLY A 94 11.25 14.77 28.62
CA GLY A 94 11.01 14.51 30.03
C GLY A 94 11.59 13.16 30.46
N THR A 95 10.83 12.40 31.22
CA THR A 95 11.25 11.10 31.76
C THR A 95 11.43 10.08 30.64
N LYS A 96 12.45 9.21 30.77
CA LYS A 96 12.75 8.13 29.83
C LYS A 96 11.65 7.07 29.83
N GLN A 97 10.53 7.34 29.17
CA GLN A 97 9.39 6.44 29.08
C GLN A 97 9.32 5.86 27.68
N CYS A 98 9.48 4.56 27.57
CA CYS A 98 9.42 3.86 26.29
C CYS A 98 9.06 2.39 26.45
N VAL A 99 8.38 1.83 25.46
CA VAL A 99 8.14 0.39 25.36
C VAL A 99 9.39 -0.29 24.79
N GLU A 100 9.95 -1.23 25.55
CA GLU A 100 11.19 -1.93 25.18
C GLU A 100 10.90 -3.21 24.40
N THR A 101 9.79 -3.88 24.71
CA THR A 101 9.34 -5.07 23.96
C THR A 101 7.83 -5.07 23.80
N PHE A 102 7.35 -5.62 22.70
CA PHE A 102 5.92 -5.72 22.42
C PHE A 102 5.60 -6.93 21.55
N LYS A 103 4.30 -7.27 21.47
CA LYS A 103 3.74 -8.22 20.49
C LYS A 103 2.64 -7.55 19.68
N ILE A 104 2.33 -8.15 18.53
CA ILE A 104 1.31 -7.63 17.61
C ILE A 104 0.19 -8.66 17.46
N GLU A 105 -1.04 -8.17 17.46
CA GLU A 105 -2.18 -8.88 16.91
C GLU A 105 -2.80 -8.04 15.78
N TYR A 106 -3.39 -8.71 14.80
CA TYR A 106 -4.00 -8.05 13.65
C TYR A 106 -5.29 -8.75 13.25
N ARG A 107 -6.12 -8.03 12.52
CA ARG A 107 -7.41 -8.55 12.03
C ARG A 107 -7.72 -7.94 10.67
N ILE A 108 -8.16 -8.79 9.75
CA ILE A 108 -8.68 -8.36 8.45
C ILE A 108 -10.13 -7.91 8.58
N GLU A 109 -10.58 -7.10 7.64
CA GLU A 109 -11.99 -6.79 7.48
C GLU A 109 -12.85 -8.06 7.38
N GLY A 110 -14.01 -8.07 8.02
CA GLY A 110 -14.93 -9.20 8.03
C GLY A 110 -14.59 -10.33 9.00
N SER A 111 -13.38 -10.36 9.60
CA SER A 111 -13.03 -11.31 10.66
C SER A 111 -13.45 -10.79 12.04
N SER A 112 -13.95 -11.66 12.92
CA SER A 112 -14.15 -11.36 14.35
C SER A 112 -12.90 -11.60 15.18
N ASP A 113 -11.98 -12.41 14.70
CA ASP A 113 -10.90 -12.98 15.51
C ASP A 113 -9.58 -12.26 15.26
N TRP A 114 -8.88 -11.97 16.35
CA TRP A 114 -7.53 -11.43 16.33
C TRP A 114 -6.51 -12.53 16.05
N THR A 115 -5.65 -12.29 15.06
CA THR A 115 -4.55 -13.18 14.71
C THR A 115 -3.26 -12.66 15.34
N LYS A 116 -2.52 -13.52 16.04
CA LYS A 116 -1.21 -13.17 16.61
C LYS A 116 -0.15 -13.19 15.52
N TYR A 117 0.71 -12.18 15.50
CA TYR A 117 1.89 -12.22 14.64
C TYR A 117 2.89 -13.25 15.18
N THR A 118 3.23 -14.24 14.35
CA THR A 118 4.16 -15.33 14.68
C THR A 118 5.37 -15.30 13.76
N ASN A 119 6.47 -15.88 14.21
CA ASN A 119 7.60 -16.17 13.32
C ASN A 119 7.25 -17.32 12.35
N THR A 120 8.18 -17.65 11.45
CA THR A 120 8.03 -18.73 10.46
C THR A 120 7.89 -20.13 11.07
N SER A 121 8.21 -20.30 12.36
CA SER A 121 7.99 -21.55 13.11
C SER A 121 6.66 -21.57 13.89
N GLY A 122 5.80 -20.56 13.71
CA GLY A 122 4.50 -20.46 14.39
C GLY A 122 4.58 -20.05 15.88
N SER A 123 5.76 -19.68 16.36
CA SER A 123 5.95 -19.15 17.71
C SER A 123 5.60 -17.68 17.78
N LEU A 124 4.98 -17.24 18.87
CA LEU A 124 4.69 -15.82 19.10
C LEU A 124 5.98 -15.01 19.00
N LEU A 125 6.00 -14.00 18.13
CA LEU A 125 7.17 -13.13 18.02
C LEU A 125 7.08 -11.98 19.03
N THR A 126 8.14 -11.84 19.83
CA THR A 126 8.38 -10.66 20.64
C THR A 126 9.27 -9.71 19.85
N PHE A 127 8.77 -8.52 19.57
CA PHE A 127 9.51 -7.45 18.91
C PHE A 127 10.32 -6.65 19.93
N VAL A 128 11.46 -6.14 19.47
CA VAL A 128 12.31 -5.24 20.25
C VAL A 128 11.92 -3.81 19.88
N GLY A 129 11.38 -3.09 20.85
CA GLY A 129 11.04 -1.68 20.73
C GLY A 129 12.25 -0.79 21.03
N ASN A 130 12.06 0.17 21.93
CA ASN A 130 12.99 1.27 22.14
C ASN A 130 13.86 1.05 23.38
N LYS A 131 15.17 1.32 23.23
CA LYS A 131 16.13 1.44 24.36
C LYS A 131 16.30 2.87 24.85
N GLU A 132 16.00 3.84 23.98
CA GLU A 132 16.08 5.28 24.23
C GLU A 132 14.81 5.95 23.70
N THR A 133 14.44 7.09 24.28
CA THR A 133 13.19 7.77 23.94
C THR A 133 13.13 8.37 22.55
N TYR A 134 14.26 8.88 22.07
CA TYR A 134 14.35 9.65 20.83
C TYR A 134 14.72 8.80 19.61
N GLN A 135 15.31 7.62 19.82
CA GLN A 135 15.75 6.78 18.71
C GLN A 135 14.58 5.93 18.18
N PRO A 136 14.29 5.98 16.87
CA PRO A 136 13.33 5.07 16.24
C PRO A 136 13.79 3.61 16.38
N ALA A 137 12.84 2.71 16.62
CA ALA A 137 13.03 1.28 16.49
C ALA A 137 12.20 0.76 15.32
N LEU A 138 12.86 0.39 14.22
CA LEU A 138 12.24 -0.25 13.07
C LEU A 138 12.14 -1.76 13.32
N ASN A 139 10.94 -2.31 13.13
CA ASN A 139 10.65 -3.72 13.18
C ASN A 139 10.03 -4.15 11.84
N ASP A 140 10.88 -4.62 10.94
CA ASP A 140 10.48 -5.22 9.66
C ASP A 140 9.84 -6.59 9.89
N PHE A 141 8.80 -6.89 9.13
CA PHE A 141 8.17 -8.20 9.13
C PHE A 141 8.87 -9.11 8.11
N ALA A 142 9.24 -10.31 8.56
CA ALA A 142 9.81 -11.32 7.67
C ALA A 142 8.81 -11.74 6.58
N GLU A 143 7.53 -11.78 6.94
CA GLU A 143 6.42 -11.95 6.01
C GLU A 143 5.38 -10.88 6.28
N SER A 144 5.00 -10.15 5.24
CA SER A 144 4.00 -9.10 5.34
C SER A 144 2.62 -9.66 5.63
N ILE A 145 1.87 -8.95 6.47
CA ILE A 145 0.53 -9.34 6.88
C ILE A 145 -0.51 -8.52 6.15
N LEU A 146 -1.62 -9.15 5.74
CA LEU A 146 -2.81 -8.42 5.31
C LEU A 146 -3.62 -8.07 6.57
N ALA A 147 -3.85 -6.79 6.82
CA ALA A 147 -4.54 -6.32 8.01
C ALA A 147 -5.32 -5.03 7.75
N ARG A 148 -6.49 -4.89 8.37
CA ARG A 148 -7.19 -3.60 8.52
C ARG A 148 -6.99 -3.05 9.93
N TYR A 149 -7.07 -3.93 10.94
CA TYR A 149 -6.86 -3.57 12.33
C TYR A 149 -5.51 -4.11 12.80
N ILE A 150 -4.73 -3.27 13.47
CA ILE A 150 -3.44 -3.65 14.04
C ILE A 150 -3.40 -3.18 15.47
N ARG A 151 -3.03 -4.08 16.37
CA ARG A 151 -2.95 -3.83 17.81
C ARG A 151 -1.57 -4.19 18.34
N LEU A 152 -0.96 -3.24 19.03
CA LEU A 152 0.31 -3.35 19.72
C LEU A 152 0.09 -3.56 21.21
N TYR A 153 0.71 -4.59 21.77
CA TYR A 153 0.68 -4.89 23.20
C TYR A 153 2.08 -4.74 23.79
N PRO A 154 2.33 -3.69 24.60
CA PRO A 154 3.56 -3.57 25.38
C PRO A 154 3.75 -4.75 26.32
N LEU A 155 4.95 -5.34 26.32
CA LEU A 155 5.34 -6.46 27.17
C LEU A 155 6.31 -6.03 28.27
N SER A 156 7.27 -5.16 27.95
CA SER A 156 8.16 -4.50 28.89
C SER A 156 8.37 -3.03 28.51
N TRP A 157 8.72 -2.20 29.48
CA TRP A 157 8.89 -0.76 29.33
C TRP A 157 9.85 -0.19 30.36
N GLU A 158 10.47 0.91 29.99
CA GLU A 158 11.24 1.75 30.90
C GLU A 158 10.30 2.74 31.58
N ILE A 159 10.23 2.71 32.92
CA ILE A 159 9.45 3.59 33.82
C ILE A 159 7.91 3.50 33.64
N TRP A 160 7.39 3.71 32.43
CA TRP A 160 5.98 3.70 32.10
C TRP A 160 5.77 3.20 30.65
N PRO A 161 4.71 2.43 30.36
CA PRO A 161 4.37 2.01 29.01
C PRO A 161 3.88 3.21 28.19
N SER A 162 4.83 3.88 27.52
CA SER A 162 4.56 5.02 26.65
C SER A 162 5.17 4.80 25.26
N MET A 163 4.43 5.14 24.21
CA MET A 163 4.94 5.01 22.85
C MET A 163 4.30 5.98 21.83
N ARG A 164 5.11 6.30 20.83
CA ARG A 164 4.68 6.77 19.50
C ARG A 164 4.99 5.67 18.50
N TRP A 165 4.22 5.57 17.43
CA TRP A 165 4.36 4.45 16.50
C TRP A 165 3.91 4.78 15.08
N GLU A 166 4.39 4.07 14.08
CA GLU A 166 3.95 4.19 12.69
C GLU A 166 3.79 2.78 12.11
N VAL A 167 2.79 2.61 11.24
CA VAL A 167 2.57 1.35 10.51
C VAL A 167 3.14 1.53 9.11
N LEU A 168 4.01 0.61 8.71
CA LEU A 168 4.63 0.60 7.41
C LEU A 168 3.85 -0.33 6.47
N GLY A 169 3.15 0.27 5.52
CA GLY A 169 2.55 -0.41 4.39
C GLY A 169 3.62 -0.81 3.39
N CYS A 170 3.43 -1.96 2.76
CA CYS A 170 4.30 -2.40 1.68
C CYS A 170 4.05 -1.58 0.43
N ALA A 171 4.94 -0.62 0.17
CA ALA A 171 4.91 0.12 -1.06
C ALA A 171 5.49 -0.74 -2.19
N LYS A 172 4.67 -1.03 -3.20
CA LYS A 172 5.16 -1.63 -4.44
C LYS A 172 5.97 -0.60 -5.23
N TYR A 173 7.28 -0.84 -5.34
CA TYR A 173 8.05 -0.41 -6.50
C TYR A 173 7.97 -1.50 -7.56
N ILE A 174 7.38 -1.18 -8.71
CA ILE A 174 7.84 -1.79 -9.96
C ILE A 174 9.09 -0.97 -10.31
N GLN A 175 10.28 -1.53 -10.13
CA GLN A 175 11.41 -1.04 -10.92
C GLN A 175 10.97 -1.14 -12.38
N SER A 176 11.10 -0.05 -13.14
CA SER A 176 11.03 -0.16 -14.58
C SER A 176 12.06 -1.21 -15.00
N SER A 177 11.61 -2.41 -15.34
CA SER A 177 12.38 -3.29 -16.20
C SER A 177 12.26 -2.71 -17.61
N ALA A 178 12.82 -1.53 -17.82
CA ALA A 178 13.39 -1.24 -19.12
C ALA A 178 14.51 -2.26 -19.27
N ASN A 179 14.29 -3.24 -20.14
CA ASN A 179 15.38 -4.06 -20.62
C ASN A 179 16.49 -3.10 -21.09
N ARG A 180 17.73 -3.39 -20.67
CA ARG A 180 18.92 -2.51 -20.59
C ARG A 180 19.40 -1.84 -21.91
N TYR A 181 18.52 -1.19 -22.67
CA TYR A 181 18.86 -0.59 -23.98
C TYR A 181 18.18 0.75 -24.30
N LEU A 182 17.55 1.42 -23.35
CA LEU A 182 17.07 2.79 -23.57
C LEU A 182 17.91 3.77 -22.77
N HIS A 183 18.57 4.66 -23.51
CA HIS A 183 19.43 5.70 -22.99
C HIS A 183 18.68 6.61 -22.01
N GLN A 184 19.48 7.06 -21.06
CA GLN A 184 19.24 7.92 -19.92
C GLN A 184 18.57 9.24 -20.32
N GLU A 185 17.27 9.34 -20.05
CA GLU A 185 16.47 10.54 -19.74
C GLU A 185 14.98 10.17 -19.79
N ALA A 186 14.40 9.76 -18.65
CA ALA A 186 12.94 9.65 -18.52
C ALA A 186 12.55 9.93 -17.05
N GLU A 187 12.60 11.21 -16.69
CA GLU A 187 11.77 11.72 -15.62
C GLU A 187 10.33 11.93 -16.11
N ALA A 188 9.40 11.73 -15.16
CA ALA A 188 8.12 12.40 -15.02
C ALA A 188 6.81 11.78 -15.58
N CYS A 189 5.81 11.91 -14.70
CA CYS A 189 4.39 11.75 -14.95
C CYS A 189 3.87 12.77 -15.98
N GLY A 190 2.83 12.38 -16.72
CA GLY A 190 2.09 13.27 -17.62
C GLY A 190 2.69 13.30 -19.03
N VAL A 191 2.01 12.64 -19.97
CA VAL A 191 2.31 12.81 -21.39
C VAL A 191 1.73 14.16 -21.82
N THR A 192 2.40 15.25 -21.47
CA THR A 192 2.17 16.56 -22.06
C THR A 192 3.01 16.66 -23.32
N SER A 193 2.34 16.98 -24.43
CA SER A 193 2.80 16.94 -25.81
C SER A 193 4.22 17.44 -26.03
N GLU A 194 5.08 16.56 -26.57
CA GLU A 194 6.10 16.92 -27.58
C GLU A 194 6.71 15.69 -28.27
N LYS A 195 6.63 14.48 -27.69
CA LYS A 195 7.06 13.23 -28.33
C LYS A 195 6.10 12.07 -28.07
N CYS A 196 5.54 11.48 -29.13
CA CYS A 196 4.71 10.27 -29.02
C CYS A 196 5.56 9.06 -28.64
N ILE A 197 5.02 8.17 -27.81
CA ILE A 197 5.64 6.90 -27.44
C ILE A 197 5.36 5.89 -28.55
N HIS A 198 6.39 5.49 -29.28
CA HIS A 198 6.32 4.48 -30.32
C HIS A 198 6.54 3.08 -29.74
N VAL A 199 5.68 2.12 -30.09
CA VAL A 199 5.80 0.74 -29.58
C VAL A 199 6.78 -0.06 -30.43
N MET A 200 8.03 -0.16 -29.99
CA MET A 200 8.96 -1.16 -30.51
C MET A 200 9.10 -2.28 -29.48
N ASN A 201 8.55 -3.47 -29.76
CA ASN A 201 8.53 -4.66 -28.89
C ASN A 201 7.40 -4.74 -27.83
N ASN A 202 6.18 -4.45 -28.29
CA ASN A 202 4.92 -5.10 -27.89
C ASN A 202 4.09 -4.57 -26.72
N ARG A 203 4.56 -3.69 -25.80
CA ARG A 203 3.67 -3.15 -24.73
C ARG A 203 4.07 -1.77 -24.21
N ILE A 204 3.09 -0.90 -23.96
CA ILE A 204 3.20 0.30 -23.13
C ILE A 204 2.49 0.03 -21.80
N LEU A 205 3.18 0.26 -20.69
CA LEU A 205 2.61 0.18 -19.35
C LEU A 205 2.78 1.53 -18.65
N LEU A 206 1.66 2.17 -18.32
CA LEU A 206 1.59 3.41 -17.57
C LEU A 206 0.81 3.14 -16.27
N ASN A 207 1.35 3.61 -15.16
CA ASN A 207 0.72 3.47 -13.84
C ASN A 207 0.64 4.86 -13.20
N TYR A 208 -0.57 5.36 -13.06
CA TYR A 208 -0.85 6.63 -12.40
C TYR A 208 -1.22 6.34 -10.95
N LYS A 209 -0.55 7.01 -10.01
CA LYS A 209 -0.79 6.81 -8.58
C LYS A 209 -1.34 8.07 -7.94
N GLY A 210 -2.24 7.88 -6.97
CA GLY A 210 -2.86 8.97 -6.23
C GLY A 210 -3.59 9.93 -7.17
N LEU A 211 -4.56 9.45 -7.93
CA LEU A 211 -5.46 10.34 -8.65
C LEU A 211 -6.60 10.73 -7.72
N LEU A 212 -7.10 11.96 -7.87
CA LEU A 212 -8.26 12.45 -7.13
C LEU A 212 -9.37 12.88 -8.07
N THR A 213 -10.59 12.49 -7.73
CA THR A 213 -11.81 13.07 -8.29
C THR A 213 -12.92 13.16 -7.25
N PRO A 214 -13.72 14.24 -7.27
CA PRO A 214 -14.96 14.30 -6.50
C PRO A 214 -16.13 13.57 -7.18
N PHE A 215 -15.93 13.02 -8.39
CA PHE A 215 -16.96 12.37 -9.18
C PHE A 215 -16.89 10.84 -9.04
N ASN A 216 -18.02 10.17 -9.25
CA ASN A 216 -18.15 8.70 -9.25
C ASN A 216 -17.65 8.04 -10.54
N ALA A 217 -17.28 8.83 -11.55
CA ALA A 217 -16.66 8.35 -12.77
C ALA A 217 -15.67 9.40 -13.30
N THR A 218 -14.71 8.93 -14.10
CA THR A 218 -13.75 9.80 -14.79
C THR A 218 -13.57 9.38 -16.25
N ASN A 219 -13.38 10.36 -17.12
CA ASN A 219 -13.15 10.16 -18.54
C ASN A 219 -11.65 10.24 -18.84
N LEU A 220 -11.16 9.23 -19.55
CA LEU A 220 -9.85 9.17 -20.15
C LEU A 220 -9.98 9.34 -21.66
N VAL A 221 -9.11 10.16 -22.25
CA VAL A 221 -8.99 10.30 -23.70
C VAL A 221 -7.56 10.01 -24.12
N LEU A 222 -7.37 8.89 -24.81
CA LEU A 222 -6.08 8.51 -25.40
C LEU A 222 -6.04 9.03 -26.83
N SER A 223 -4.95 9.69 -27.20
CA SER A 223 -4.72 10.13 -28.59
C SER A 223 -3.39 9.65 -29.10
N GLY A 224 -3.34 9.33 -30.39
CA GLY A 224 -2.19 8.69 -30.99
C GLY A 224 -2.47 8.16 -32.39
N LYS A 225 -1.53 7.36 -32.90
CA LYS A 225 -1.62 6.74 -34.22
C LYS A 225 -1.92 5.25 -34.07
N SER A 226 -2.87 4.76 -34.86
CA SER A 226 -3.24 3.33 -34.93
C SER A 226 -3.58 2.73 -33.55
N LEU A 227 -4.26 3.50 -32.69
CA LEU A 227 -4.68 3.01 -31.38
C LEU A 227 -5.74 1.90 -31.54
N PRO A 228 -5.53 0.70 -30.98
CA PRO A 228 -6.46 -0.41 -31.17
C PRO A 228 -7.84 -0.25 -30.50
N CYS A 229 -7.94 0.58 -29.45
CA CYS A 229 -9.18 0.92 -28.75
C CYS A 229 -10.15 -0.23 -28.47
N ASN A 230 -9.63 -1.30 -27.88
CA ASN A 230 -10.44 -2.46 -27.52
C ASN A 230 -9.84 -3.22 -26.34
N ASN A 231 -10.68 -3.98 -25.66
CA ASN A 231 -10.29 -4.71 -24.44
C ASN A 231 -9.36 -5.92 -24.69
N LYS A 232 -9.08 -6.30 -25.95
CA LYS A 232 -8.10 -7.37 -26.26
C LYS A 232 -6.68 -6.83 -26.27
N SER A 233 -6.51 -5.62 -26.78
CA SER A 233 -5.22 -4.97 -26.94
C SER A 233 -4.92 -3.96 -25.83
N MET A 234 -5.95 -3.41 -25.19
CA MET A 234 -5.82 -2.44 -24.11
C MET A 234 -6.45 -2.96 -22.82
N THR A 235 -5.79 -2.70 -21.70
CA THR A 235 -6.28 -2.99 -20.35
C THR A 235 -6.15 -1.69 -19.56
N ILE A 236 -7.29 -1.13 -19.18
CA ILE A 236 -7.37 0.11 -18.41
C ILE A 236 -8.26 -0.16 -17.21
N GLY A 237 -7.79 0.13 -16.01
CA GLY A 237 -8.55 -0.18 -14.81
C GLY A 237 -8.12 0.61 -13.58
N ILE A 238 -9.10 0.87 -12.72
CA ILE A 238 -8.90 1.50 -11.42
C ILE A 238 -8.68 0.40 -10.38
N GLU A 239 -7.63 0.53 -9.58
CA GLU A 239 -7.38 -0.38 -8.46
C GLU A 239 -8.53 -0.31 -7.44
N ILE A 240 -9.18 -1.43 -7.15
CA ILE A 240 -10.30 -1.53 -6.19
C ILE A 240 -9.96 -2.35 -4.95
N GLY A 241 -8.79 -2.95 -4.90
CA GLY A 241 -8.38 -3.72 -3.75
C GLY A 241 -7.17 -4.59 -4.02
N MET A 242 -6.75 -5.28 -2.97
CA MET A 242 -5.60 -6.16 -3.02
C MET A 242 -5.89 -7.39 -2.17
N ILE A 243 -5.70 -8.57 -2.76
CA ILE A 243 -5.74 -9.85 -2.06
C ILE A 243 -4.34 -10.46 -2.16
N GLY A 244 -3.59 -10.42 -1.06
CA GLY A 244 -2.18 -10.82 -1.09
C GLY A 244 -1.39 -9.89 -2.01
N CYS A 245 -0.76 -10.41 -3.08
CA CYS A 245 -0.03 -9.63 -4.09
C CYS A 245 -0.85 -9.28 -5.33
N ALA A 246 -2.05 -9.84 -5.45
CA ALA A 246 -2.92 -9.61 -6.59
C ALA A 246 -3.65 -8.28 -6.38
N VAL A 247 -3.33 -7.31 -7.24
CA VAL A 247 -4.09 -6.07 -7.31
C VAL A 247 -5.33 -6.36 -8.14
N GLU A 248 -6.49 -6.10 -7.56
CA GLU A 248 -7.77 -6.18 -8.23
C GLU A 248 -8.07 -4.84 -8.89
N TYR A 249 -8.41 -4.89 -10.18
CA TYR A 249 -8.75 -3.71 -10.96
C TYR A 249 -10.21 -3.80 -11.38
N ASN A 250 -10.97 -2.72 -11.17
CA ASN A 250 -12.22 -2.50 -11.87
C ASN A 250 -11.88 -2.00 -13.26
N MET A 251 -12.22 -2.80 -14.27
CA MET A 251 -11.91 -2.50 -15.66
C MET A 251 -12.75 -1.32 -16.15
N CYS A 252 -12.10 -0.37 -16.82
CA CYS A 252 -12.78 0.75 -17.45
C CYS A 252 -13.45 0.32 -18.76
N GLU A 253 -14.54 0.99 -19.11
CA GLU A 253 -15.26 0.77 -20.35
C GLU A 253 -14.64 1.59 -21.47
N MET A 254 -14.34 0.94 -22.61
CA MET A 254 -13.81 1.62 -23.79
C MET A 254 -14.93 1.84 -24.79
N ASN A 255 -15.08 3.08 -25.23
CA ASN A 255 -15.93 3.41 -26.37
C ASN A 255 -15.08 3.34 -27.63
N ASP A 256 -15.65 2.78 -28.70
CA ASP A 256 -14.99 2.66 -30.00
C ASP A 256 -14.39 4.01 -30.42
N ALA A 257 -13.22 3.96 -31.06
CA ALA A 257 -12.61 5.16 -31.62
C ALA A 257 -13.57 5.77 -32.62
N ASN A 258 -14.16 6.92 -32.26
CA ASN A 258 -14.91 7.70 -33.22
C ASN A 258 -13.96 8.17 -34.32
N GLY A 259 -14.49 8.65 -35.45
CA GLY A 259 -13.69 9.03 -36.63
C GLY A 259 -12.63 10.14 -36.41
N ASP A 260 -12.37 10.55 -35.18
CA ASP A 260 -11.34 11.48 -34.73
C ASP A 260 -10.01 10.81 -34.32
N GLY A 261 -9.94 9.47 -34.30
CA GLY A 261 -8.71 8.74 -33.97
C GLY A 261 -8.36 8.78 -32.48
N LYS A 262 -9.32 9.12 -31.62
CA LYS A 262 -9.17 9.13 -30.16
C LYS A 262 -9.88 7.95 -29.51
N CYS A 263 -9.30 7.49 -28.42
CA CYS A 263 -9.85 6.43 -27.58
C CYS A 263 -10.55 7.05 -26.37
N HIS A 264 -11.87 6.93 -26.29
CA HIS A 264 -12.63 7.41 -25.14
C HIS A 264 -12.84 6.26 -24.16
N VAL A 265 -12.50 6.50 -22.89
CA VAL A 265 -12.52 5.47 -21.85
C VAL A 265 -13.23 6.03 -20.63
N LEU A 266 -14.24 5.33 -20.14
CA LEU A 266 -15.00 5.68 -18.95
C LEU A 266 -14.58 4.75 -17.81
N CYS A 267 -14.08 5.31 -16.72
CA CYS A 267 -13.70 4.55 -15.54
C CYS A 267 -14.63 4.88 -14.37
N GLU A 268 -15.39 3.91 -13.88
CA GLU A 268 -16.26 4.05 -12.71
C GLU A 268 -15.49 3.79 -11.41
N LEU A 269 -15.70 4.66 -10.43
CA LEU A 269 -15.16 4.55 -9.08
C LEU A 269 -16.19 3.91 -8.16
N LYS A 270 -15.73 3.15 -7.15
CA LYS A 270 -16.58 2.73 -6.04
C LYS A 270 -16.86 3.91 -5.10
N ASP A 271 -17.96 3.82 -4.36
CA ASP A 271 -18.40 4.88 -3.44
C ASP A 271 -17.30 5.32 -2.44
N TRP A 272 -16.50 4.36 -1.95
CA TRP A 272 -15.40 4.62 -1.01
C TRP A 272 -14.16 5.27 -1.66
N GLN A 273 -14.07 5.27 -2.99
CA GLN A 273 -12.96 5.87 -3.75
C GLN A 273 -13.25 7.35 -4.11
N VAL A 274 -14.50 7.79 -4.06
CA VAL A 274 -14.87 9.17 -4.40
C VAL A 274 -14.29 10.13 -3.36
N GLY A 275 -13.52 11.11 -3.83
CA GLY A 275 -12.80 12.05 -2.98
C GLY A 275 -11.58 11.46 -2.26
N GLN A 276 -11.25 10.18 -2.47
CA GLN A 276 -10.06 9.52 -1.94
C GLN A 276 -9.01 9.30 -3.04
N PRO A 277 -7.70 9.24 -2.71
CA PRO A 277 -6.67 8.91 -3.68
C PRO A 277 -6.83 7.47 -4.20
N PHE A 278 -6.74 7.28 -5.51
CA PHE A 278 -6.77 5.95 -6.15
C PHE A 278 -5.68 5.78 -7.21
N ASN A 279 -5.44 4.55 -7.68
CA ASN A 279 -4.45 4.26 -8.71
C ASN A 279 -5.13 3.76 -10.01
N LEU A 280 -4.54 4.10 -11.15
CA LEU A 280 -5.02 3.74 -12.48
C LEU A 280 -3.92 3.03 -13.27
N LEU A 281 -4.25 1.86 -13.80
CA LEU A 281 -3.40 1.08 -14.70
C LEU A 281 -3.82 1.34 -16.15
N LEU A 282 -2.86 1.60 -17.02
CA LEU A 282 -3.02 1.65 -18.46
C LEU A 282 -1.96 0.75 -19.11
N LEU A 283 -2.40 -0.37 -19.67
CA LEU A 283 -1.58 -1.29 -20.44
C LEU A 283 -2.09 -1.32 -21.88
N ILE A 284 -1.22 -1.03 -22.83
CA ILE A 284 -1.53 -1.08 -24.26
C ILE A 284 -0.57 -2.05 -24.94
N THR A 285 -1.13 -3.02 -25.66
CA THR A 285 -0.44 -3.93 -26.56
C THR A 285 -0.77 -3.49 -27.98
N GLY A 286 0.23 -3.02 -28.72
CA GLY A 286 0.05 -2.51 -30.08
C GLY A 286 1.05 -3.13 -31.05
N ASP A 287 0.74 -3.02 -32.34
CA ASP A 287 1.62 -3.42 -33.43
C ASP A 287 2.76 -2.41 -33.62
N SER A 288 3.70 -2.72 -34.51
CA SER A 288 4.94 -1.94 -34.70
C SER A 288 4.73 -0.47 -35.05
N ASP A 289 3.56 -0.08 -35.55
CA ASP A 289 3.30 1.27 -36.06
C ASP A 289 2.39 2.11 -35.13
N MET A 290 2.11 1.58 -33.93
CA MET A 290 1.28 2.24 -32.92
C MET A 290 2.07 3.31 -32.16
N GLU A 291 1.46 4.48 -32.02
CA GLU A 291 2.00 5.60 -31.24
C GLU A 291 0.97 6.08 -30.22
N LEU A 292 1.40 6.31 -28.97
CA LEU A 292 0.61 7.00 -27.95
C LEU A 292 1.16 8.42 -27.76
N CYS A 293 0.37 9.43 -28.12
CA CYS A 293 0.81 10.82 -28.13
C CYS A 293 0.35 11.63 -26.93
N ALA A 294 -0.85 11.37 -26.40
CA ALA A 294 -1.33 11.98 -25.17
C ALA A 294 -2.34 11.10 -24.43
N VAL A 295 -2.36 11.27 -23.12
CA VAL A 295 -3.37 10.69 -22.21
C VAL A 295 -3.99 11.86 -21.45
N GLU A 296 -5.15 12.31 -21.90
CA GLU A 296 -5.92 13.36 -21.25
C GLU A 296 -6.85 12.74 -20.23
N ILE A 297 -6.85 13.28 -19.00
CA ILE A 297 -7.61 12.75 -17.89
C ILE A 297 -8.27 13.90 -17.14
N ASP A 298 -9.58 13.83 -16.91
CA ASP A 298 -10.31 14.80 -16.08
C ASP A 298 -10.14 14.50 -14.58
N LEU A 299 -8.89 14.49 -14.13
CA LEU A 299 -8.50 14.22 -12.75
C LEU A 299 -7.48 15.24 -12.29
N ARG A 300 -7.51 15.55 -10.99
CA ARG A 300 -6.41 16.30 -10.38
C ARG A 300 -5.37 15.29 -9.92
N PRO A 301 -4.12 15.34 -10.42
CA PRO A 301 -3.06 14.53 -9.84
C PRO A 301 -2.93 14.91 -8.36
N TRP A 302 -2.99 13.93 -7.47
CA TRP A 302 -2.52 14.12 -6.11
C TRP A 302 -1.07 14.56 -6.23
N LYS A 303 -0.73 15.71 -5.64
CA LYS A 303 0.67 16.09 -5.55
C LYS A 303 1.39 14.94 -4.83
N PRO A 304 2.40 14.28 -5.44
CA PRO A 304 3.14 13.22 -4.79
C PRO A 304 3.91 13.82 -3.60
N GLY A 305 3.23 13.93 -2.46
CA GLY A 305 3.79 14.44 -1.21
C GLY A 305 4.18 13.32 -0.25
N ARG A 306 3.80 12.08 -0.57
CA ARG A 306 4.21 10.87 0.14
C ARG A 306 4.35 9.72 -0.85
N SER A 307 5.41 9.77 -1.62
CA SER A 307 6.02 8.57 -2.18
C SER A 307 6.63 7.78 -1.03
N VAL A 308 6.73 6.47 -1.24
CA VAL A 308 7.63 5.52 -0.56
C VAL A 308 8.78 6.22 0.15
N ILE A 309 9.09 5.84 1.39
CA ILE A 309 10.14 6.47 2.21
C ILE A 309 11.49 6.39 1.49
N GLY A 310 11.77 7.36 0.61
CA GLY A 310 13.01 7.48 -0.16
C GLY A 310 14.04 8.35 0.56
N ASP A 311 13.57 9.16 1.51
CA ASP A 311 14.38 9.90 2.47
C ASP A 311 13.90 9.51 3.87
N TRP A 312 14.56 8.49 4.43
CA TRP A 312 14.26 7.97 5.77
C TRP A 312 14.41 9.07 6.83
N ASP A 313 15.40 9.95 6.70
CA ASP A 313 15.61 11.03 7.64
C ASP A 313 14.49 12.07 7.59
N SER A 314 13.96 12.39 6.41
CA SER A 314 12.78 13.26 6.26
C SER A 314 11.52 12.62 6.83
N PHE A 315 11.35 11.31 6.66
CA PHE A 315 10.27 10.57 7.30
C PHE A 315 10.40 10.60 8.83
N LEU A 316 11.56 10.25 9.37
CA LEU A 316 11.87 10.32 10.80
C LEU A 316 11.64 11.73 11.35
N ARG A 317 12.00 12.77 10.59
CA ARG A 317 11.68 14.17 10.93
C ARG A 317 10.18 14.41 10.94
N LYS A 318 9.42 14.02 9.92
CA LYS A 318 7.97 14.26 9.87
C LYS A 318 7.20 13.62 11.03
N ILE A 319 7.57 12.41 11.43
CA ILE A 319 6.93 11.71 12.57
C ILE A 319 7.52 12.12 13.93
N ALA A 320 8.66 12.80 13.93
CA ALA A 320 9.25 13.37 15.14
C ALA A 320 8.92 14.86 15.36
N ILE A 321 8.51 15.60 14.33
CA ILE A 321 8.43 17.08 14.26
C ILE A 321 7.05 17.53 13.74
N ASN A 322 5.95 16.97 14.22
CA ASN A 322 4.74 17.78 14.22
C ASN A 322 4.85 18.73 15.42
N ASP A 323 5.64 19.79 15.20
CA ASP A 323 5.78 21.00 16.02
C ASP A 323 4.59 21.94 15.77
#